data_AF-A0A6L7F522-F1
#
_entry.id   AF-A0A6L7F522-F1
#
_cell.length_a   1.000
_cell.length_b   1.000
_cell.length_c   1.000
_cell.angle_alpha   90.00
_cell.angle_beta   90.00
_cell.angle_gamma   90.00
#
_symmetry.space_group_name_H-M   'P 1'
#
loop_
_entity.id
_entity.type
_entity.pdbx_description
1 polymer ?
#
loop_
_entity_poly.entity_id
_entity_poly.type
_entity_poly.pdbx_seq_one_letter_code
_entity_poly.pdbx_strand_id
1 'polypeptide(L)'
;MSQQPAAPERPARYDRTFGGLIAAMIATVLFVVGFVAFRGLTRDNPQAEITPVDYLQSVVDLQRAGTQVVYPPQLPAGWVATSVDFERGNPPQWGLGVLTDDPGGREFVGLALAQRDVDDMLADYVDQDPDEGADASPSNQLGASTWQTWSDAGGDHAFSTVLDSGPLAGQTVLVYGSAPVSDLETFLGLLTTAPAAGNP
;
A
#
# COMPACT_ATOMS: atom_id res chain seq x y z
N MET A 1 71.90 -14.67 52.70
CA MET A 1 70.60 -15.35 52.73
C MET A 1 69.81 -14.74 53.89
N SER A 2 68.93 -13.78 53.60
CA SER A 2 68.01 -13.17 54.57
C SER A 2 66.74 -12.79 53.81
N GLN A 3 65.66 -13.53 54.06
CA GLN A 3 64.36 -13.34 53.41
C GLN A 3 63.60 -12.19 54.07
N GLN A 4 63.01 -11.33 53.26
CA GLN A 4 62.14 -10.22 53.66
C GLN A 4 60.69 -10.73 53.65
N PRO A 5 59.85 -10.42 54.65
CA PRO A 5 58.48 -10.94 54.70
C PRO A 5 57.59 -10.18 53.71
N ALA A 6 56.78 -10.94 52.96
CA ALA A 6 55.80 -10.45 52.01
C ALA A 6 54.66 -9.70 52.72
N ALA A 7 54.27 -8.54 52.19
CA ALA A 7 53.11 -7.79 52.65
C ALA A 7 51.81 -8.49 52.22
N PRO A 8 50.74 -8.46 53.05
CA PRO A 8 49.48 -9.10 52.69
C PRO A 8 48.75 -8.32 51.58
N GLU A 9 48.38 -9.02 50.52
CA GLU A 9 47.53 -8.54 49.43
C GLU A 9 46.15 -8.12 49.96
N ARG A 10 45.69 -6.93 49.57
CA ARG A 10 44.33 -6.46 49.88
C ARG A 10 43.35 -7.04 48.86
N PRO A 11 42.21 -7.63 49.28
CA PRO A 11 41.24 -8.18 48.35
C PRO A 11 40.53 -7.05 47.60
N ALA A 12 40.60 -7.07 46.28
CA ALA A 12 39.78 -6.22 45.41
C ALA A 12 38.31 -6.63 45.57
N ARG A 13 37.53 -5.81 46.29
CA ARG A 13 36.06 -5.96 46.31
C ARG A 13 35.52 -5.47 44.97
N TYR A 14 35.08 -6.41 44.15
CA TYR A 14 34.36 -6.14 42.92
C TYR A 14 32.85 -6.20 43.17
N ASP A 15 32.32 -5.19 43.87
CA ASP A 15 30.87 -5.04 44.11
C ASP A 15 30.30 -3.91 43.24
N ARG A 16 30.45 -3.98 41.90
CA ARG A 16 29.81 -3.00 40.98
C ARG A 16 29.49 -3.57 39.60
N THR A 17 28.72 -4.64 39.51
CA THR A 17 28.22 -5.15 38.20
C THR A 17 26.73 -4.97 38.02
N PHE A 18 25.91 -5.16 39.06
CA PHE A 18 24.46 -5.14 38.90
C PHE A 18 23.87 -3.73 38.79
N GLY A 19 24.25 -2.81 39.68
CA GLY A 19 23.77 -1.42 39.65
C GLY A 19 24.26 -0.64 38.43
N GLY A 20 25.47 -0.93 37.96
CA GLY A 20 26.02 -0.34 36.73
C GLY A 20 25.28 -0.83 35.48
N LEU A 21 24.92 -2.11 35.43
CA LEU A 21 24.15 -2.69 34.32
C LEU A 21 22.73 -2.11 34.26
N ILE A 22 22.05 -1.99 35.41
CA ILE A 22 20.71 -1.38 35.47
C ILE A 22 20.76 0.10 35.05
N ALA A 23 21.73 0.86 35.55
CA ALA A 23 21.91 2.26 35.17
C ALA A 23 22.20 2.42 33.66
N ALA A 24 23.05 1.55 33.09
CA ALA A 24 23.35 1.54 31.66
C ALA A 24 22.11 1.18 30.82
N MET A 25 21.30 0.23 31.27
CA MET A 25 20.07 -0.17 30.58
C MET A 25 19.05 0.98 30.56
N ILE A 26 18.85 1.66 31.70
CA ILE A 26 17.95 2.81 31.79
C ILE A 26 18.45 3.95 30.89
N ALA A 27 19.75 4.26 30.94
CA ALA A 27 20.33 5.29 30.08
C ALA A 27 20.17 4.95 28.59
N THR A 28 20.33 3.69 28.22
CA THR A 28 20.14 3.21 26.84
C THR A 28 18.68 3.35 26.41
N VAL A 29 17.72 2.94 27.24
CA VAL A 29 16.28 3.08 26.93
C VAL A 29 15.92 4.56 26.76
N LEU A 30 16.37 5.42 27.67
CA LEU A 30 16.12 6.87 27.57
C LEU A 30 16.74 7.48 26.31
N PHE A 31 17.95 7.03 25.95
CA PHE A 31 18.59 7.46 24.71
C PHE A 31 17.83 6.98 23.48
N VAL A 32 17.37 5.72 23.44
CA VAL A 32 16.57 5.18 22.33
C VAL A 32 15.23 5.91 22.24
N VAL A 33 14.53 6.11 23.35
CA VAL A 33 13.26 6.85 23.37
C VAL A 33 13.46 8.30 22.92
N GLY A 34 14.49 8.97 23.44
CA GLY A 34 14.86 10.33 23.03
C GLY A 34 15.22 10.40 21.56
N PHE A 35 15.97 9.43 21.04
CA PHE A 35 16.35 9.33 19.64
C PHE A 35 15.15 9.02 18.75
N VAL A 36 14.23 8.14 19.15
CA VAL A 36 13.00 7.82 18.42
C VAL A 36 12.04 9.00 18.42
N ALA A 37 11.87 9.69 19.55
CA ALA A 37 11.07 10.91 19.64
C ALA A 37 11.67 12.02 18.78
N PHE A 38 12.99 12.22 18.86
CA PHE A 38 13.70 13.17 18.02
C PHE A 38 13.60 12.79 16.54
N ARG A 39 13.83 11.54 16.16
CA ARG A 39 13.67 11.05 14.79
C ARG A 39 12.23 11.19 14.29
N GLY A 40 11.24 10.99 15.16
CA GLY A 40 9.82 11.18 14.85
C GLY A 40 9.47 12.66 14.63
N LEU A 41 9.98 13.56 15.47
CA LEU A 41 9.76 15.00 15.37
C LEU A 41 10.56 15.67 14.25
N THR A 42 11.74 15.14 13.95
CA THR A 42 12.66 15.63 12.89
C THR A 42 12.58 14.77 11.64
N ARG A 43 11.50 13.97 11.51
CA ARG A 43 11.18 13.30 10.24
C ARG A 43 10.69 14.41 9.31
N ASP A 44 11.64 15.17 8.77
CA ASP A 44 11.44 15.89 7.53
C ASP A 44 11.09 14.80 6.52
N ASN A 45 9.80 14.55 6.32
CA ASN A 45 9.33 13.81 5.17
C ASN A 45 9.78 14.65 3.98
N PRO A 46 10.83 14.25 3.23
CA PRO A 46 11.06 14.87 1.95
C PRO A 46 9.77 14.58 1.20
N GLN A 47 8.97 15.62 0.95
CA GLN A 47 7.77 15.48 0.13
C GLN A 47 8.30 15.01 -1.22
N ALA A 48 8.28 13.68 -1.42
CA ALA A 48 8.65 13.09 -2.69
C ALA A 48 7.83 13.83 -3.73
N GLU A 49 8.51 14.43 -4.70
CA GLU A 49 7.85 15.20 -5.75
C GLU A 49 7.00 14.21 -6.54
N ILE A 50 5.71 14.16 -6.23
CA ILE A 50 4.77 13.29 -6.93
C ILE A 50 4.72 13.80 -8.35
N THR A 51 5.15 12.96 -9.29
CA THR A 51 5.03 13.24 -10.71
C THR A 51 3.70 12.67 -11.19
N PRO A 52 2.70 13.52 -11.51
CA PRO A 52 1.41 13.03 -11.98
C PRO A 52 1.57 12.34 -13.35
N VAL A 53 0.86 11.23 -13.53
CA VAL A 53 0.76 10.53 -14.81
C VAL A 53 -0.59 10.86 -15.46
N ASP A 54 -0.56 11.20 -16.75
CA ASP A 54 -1.77 11.37 -17.55
C ASP A 54 -2.30 9.99 -18.01
N TYR A 55 -2.95 9.28 -17.08
CA TYR A 55 -3.48 7.94 -17.35
C TYR A 55 -4.61 7.93 -18.38
N LEU A 56 -5.34 9.04 -18.54
CA LEU A 56 -6.45 9.12 -19.50
C LEU A 56 -5.94 9.08 -20.94
N GLN A 57 -4.78 9.67 -21.24
CA GLN A 57 -4.15 9.51 -22.55
C GLN A 57 -3.80 8.04 -22.84
N SER A 58 -3.26 7.32 -21.86
CA SER A 58 -2.99 5.88 -21.99
C SER A 58 -4.28 5.09 -22.29
N VAL A 59 -5.38 5.40 -21.60
CA VAL A 59 -6.69 4.77 -21.86
C VAL A 59 -7.18 5.07 -23.27
N VAL A 60 -7.10 6.33 -23.72
CA VAL A 60 -7.51 6.73 -25.08
C VAL A 60 -6.71 5.97 -26.14
N ASP A 61 -5.40 5.86 -25.95
CA ASP A 61 -4.52 5.18 -26.90
C ASP A 61 -4.79 3.67 -26.94
N LEU A 62 -5.03 3.03 -25.78
CA LEU A 62 -5.43 1.62 -25.70
C LEU A 62 -6.77 1.38 -26.39
N GLN A 63 -7.77 2.23 -26.13
CA GLN A 63 -9.09 2.11 -26.76
C GLN A 63 -9.03 2.32 -28.28
N ARG A 64 -8.21 3.25 -28.76
CA ARG A 64 -7.93 3.43 -30.20
C ARG A 64 -7.25 2.21 -30.82
N ALA A 65 -6.42 1.50 -30.06
CA ALA A 65 -5.80 0.24 -30.46
C ALA A 65 -6.76 -0.97 -30.37
N GLY A 66 -8.02 -0.77 -29.96
CA GLY A 66 -9.01 -1.84 -29.80
C GLY A 66 -8.92 -2.61 -28.49
N THR A 67 -8.16 -2.09 -27.51
CA THR A 67 -8.05 -2.65 -26.17
C THR A 67 -8.95 -1.89 -25.20
N GLN A 68 -9.92 -2.60 -24.61
CA GLN A 68 -10.75 -2.05 -23.55
C GLN A 68 -10.07 -2.29 -22.18
N VAL A 69 -10.22 -1.34 -21.27
CA VAL A 69 -9.72 -1.40 -19.89
C VAL A 69 -10.76 -0.83 -18.93
N VAL A 70 -10.60 -1.11 -17.65
CA VAL A 70 -11.35 -0.47 -16.56
C VAL A 70 -10.58 0.76 -16.08
N TYR A 71 -11.25 1.89 -15.91
CA TYR A 71 -10.61 3.12 -15.44
C TYR A 71 -11.65 4.09 -14.86
N PRO A 72 -11.27 5.03 -13.98
CA PRO A 72 -12.11 6.14 -13.60
C PRO A 72 -12.03 7.27 -14.66
N PRO A 73 -13.14 7.86 -15.13
CA PRO A 73 -13.11 8.93 -16.14
C PRO A 73 -12.58 10.26 -15.57
N GLN A 74 -12.60 10.41 -14.24
CA GLN A 74 -12.03 11.52 -13.49
C GLN A 74 -11.68 11.02 -12.10
N LEU A 75 -10.66 11.59 -11.48
CA LEU A 75 -10.32 11.33 -10.09
C LEU A 75 -11.04 12.33 -9.16
N PRO A 76 -11.29 11.97 -7.89
CA PRO A 76 -11.70 12.92 -6.87
C PRO A 76 -10.76 14.12 -6.77
N ALA A 77 -11.25 15.25 -6.28
CA ALA A 77 -10.45 16.45 -6.15
C ALA A 77 -9.23 16.21 -5.23
N GLY A 78 -8.05 16.62 -5.69
CA GLY A 78 -6.79 16.44 -4.97
C GLY A 78 -6.09 15.11 -5.24
N TRP A 79 -6.82 14.08 -5.67
CA TRP A 79 -6.22 12.77 -5.95
C TRP A 79 -5.37 12.81 -7.21
N VAL A 80 -4.27 12.04 -7.22
CA VAL A 80 -3.27 12.08 -8.28
C VAL A 80 -2.93 10.68 -8.75
N ALA A 81 -3.09 10.40 -10.04
CA ALA A 81 -2.57 9.19 -10.65
C ALA A 81 -1.03 9.25 -10.68
N THR A 82 -0.38 8.19 -10.19
CA THR A 82 1.07 8.11 -10.02
C THR A 82 1.73 7.03 -10.87
N SER A 83 0.97 6.02 -11.28
CA SER A 83 1.47 4.95 -12.15
C SER A 83 0.39 4.43 -13.08
N VAL A 84 0.85 3.93 -14.22
CA VAL A 84 0.05 3.14 -15.16
C VAL A 84 0.89 1.95 -15.56
N ASP A 85 0.30 0.76 -15.44
CA ASP A 85 0.94 -0.50 -15.79
C ASP A 85 0.13 -1.17 -16.89
N PHE A 86 0.79 -1.53 -17.98
CA PHE A 86 0.13 -2.22 -19.09
C PHE A 86 1.03 -3.34 -19.60
N GLU A 87 0.50 -4.56 -19.55
CA GLU A 87 1.15 -5.71 -20.15
C GLU A 87 0.32 -6.20 -21.34
N ARG A 88 1.00 -6.27 -22.49
CA ARG A 88 0.39 -6.83 -23.69
C ARG A 88 0.15 -8.32 -23.48
N GLY A 89 -1.09 -8.75 -23.73
CA GLY A 89 -1.51 -10.14 -23.69
C GLY A 89 -2.82 -10.33 -24.44
N ASN A 90 -3.36 -11.54 -24.39
CA ASN A 90 -4.72 -11.83 -24.84
C ASN A 90 -5.42 -12.70 -23.79
N PRO A 91 -6.12 -12.10 -22.81
CA PRO A 91 -6.39 -10.67 -22.65
C PRO A 91 -5.18 -9.89 -22.07
N PRO A 92 -5.13 -8.56 -22.23
CA PRO A 92 -4.08 -7.72 -21.66
C PRO A 92 -4.24 -7.56 -20.14
N GLN A 93 -3.17 -7.15 -19.47
CA GLN A 93 -3.23 -6.70 -18.08
C GLN A 93 -3.12 -5.18 -18.00
N TRP A 94 -3.84 -4.59 -17.07
CA TRP A 94 -3.91 -3.15 -16.87
C TRP A 94 -3.89 -2.81 -15.39
N GLY A 95 -3.13 -1.79 -15.02
CA GLY A 95 -3.04 -1.27 -13.67
C GLY A 95 -2.99 0.26 -13.62
N LEU A 96 -3.51 0.82 -12.54
CA LEU A 96 -3.49 2.25 -12.26
C LEU A 96 -3.25 2.46 -10.76
N GLY A 97 -2.22 3.23 -10.43
CA GLY A 97 -1.94 3.66 -9.06
C GLY A 97 -2.36 5.11 -8.85
N VAL A 98 -3.02 5.40 -7.74
CA VAL A 98 -3.51 6.72 -7.36
C VAL A 98 -3.17 7.00 -5.91
N LEU A 99 -2.79 8.25 -5.62
CA LEU A 99 -2.64 8.76 -4.27
C LEU A 99 -3.81 9.68 -3.92
N THR A 100 -4.41 9.47 -2.74
CA THR A 100 -5.46 10.32 -2.18
C THR A 100 -4.87 11.64 -1.65
N ASP A 101 -5.74 12.58 -1.28
CA ASP A 101 -5.35 13.88 -0.70
C ASP A 101 -6.08 14.12 0.63
N ASP A 102 -5.88 13.19 1.57
CA ASP A 102 -6.56 13.24 2.86
C ASP A 102 -5.82 14.11 3.90
N PRO A 103 -6.54 14.71 4.86
CA PRO A 103 -5.92 15.53 5.91
C PRO A 103 -4.89 14.78 6.77
N GLY A 104 -4.97 13.44 6.81
CA GLY A 104 -4.07 12.56 7.55
C GLY A 104 -2.78 12.19 6.81
N GLY A 105 -2.70 12.49 5.52
CA GLY A 105 -1.64 12.00 4.64
C GLY A 105 -2.21 11.49 3.32
N ARG A 106 -1.34 11.30 2.32
CA ARG A 106 -1.74 10.69 1.04
C ARG A 106 -1.69 9.19 1.21
N GLU A 107 -2.83 8.53 1.01
CA GLU A 107 -2.94 7.08 1.02
C GLU A 107 -3.02 6.53 -0.40
N PHE A 108 -2.83 5.23 -0.56
CA PHE A 108 -2.77 4.58 -1.88
C PHE A 108 -4.08 3.90 -2.25
N VAL A 109 -4.47 4.06 -3.51
CA VAL A 109 -5.53 3.30 -4.19
C VAL A 109 -4.99 2.75 -5.50
N GLY A 110 -4.97 1.43 -5.62
CA GLY A 110 -4.59 0.67 -6.80
C GLY A 110 -5.80 0.07 -7.50
N LEU A 111 -5.71 -0.01 -8.82
CA LEU A 111 -6.57 -0.79 -9.69
C LEU A 111 -5.71 -1.81 -10.42
N ALA A 112 -6.13 -3.06 -10.45
CA ALA A 112 -5.56 -4.09 -11.30
C ALA A 112 -6.68 -4.81 -12.06
N LEU A 113 -6.44 -5.08 -13.34
CA LEU A 113 -7.31 -5.84 -14.23
C LEU A 113 -6.45 -6.90 -14.94
N ALA A 114 -6.81 -8.17 -14.77
CA ALA A 114 -6.15 -9.28 -15.46
C ALA A 114 -7.07 -10.50 -15.56
N GLN A 115 -6.84 -11.38 -16.54
CA GLN A 115 -7.41 -12.73 -16.51
C GLN A 115 -6.53 -13.64 -15.65
N ARG A 116 -6.69 -13.51 -14.34
CA ARG A 116 -5.98 -14.28 -13.31
C ARG A 116 -6.95 -14.62 -12.18
N ASP A 117 -6.63 -15.69 -11.45
CA ASP A 117 -7.37 -16.06 -10.25
C ASP A 117 -7.26 -14.94 -9.18
N VAL A 118 -8.31 -14.78 -8.39
CA VAL A 118 -8.38 -13.73 -7.36
C VAL A 118 -7.24 -13.91 -6.34
N ASP A 119 -7.02 -15.13 -5.86
CA ASP A 119 -5.99 -15.46 -4.87
C ASP A 119 -4.58 -15.07 -5.35
N ASP A 120 -4.28 -15.32 -6.63
CA ASP A 120 -3.02 -14.96 -7.26
C ASP A 120 -2.83 -13.43 -7.34
N MET A 121 -3.90 -12.68 -7.60
CA MET A 121 -3.84 -11.22 -7.62
C MET A 121 -3.70 -10.65 -6.21
N LEU A 122 -4.39 -11.23 -5.22
CA LEU A 122 -4.26 -10.82 -3.83
C LEU A 122 -2.84 -11.02 -3.30
N ALA A 123 -2.22 -12.16 -3.62
CA ALA A 123 -0.84 -12.45 -3.24
C ALA A 123 0.18 -11.43 -3.79
N ASP A 124 -0.07 -10.89 -4.98
CA ASP A 124 0.81 -9.91 -5.63
C ASP A 124 0.59 -8.47 -5.13
N TYR A 125 -0.67 -8.11 -4.82
CA TYR A 125 -1.07 -6.71 -4.61
C TYR A 125 -1.50 -6.36 -3.18
N VAL A 126 -1.83 -7.35 -2.35
CA VAL A 126 -2.36 -7.15 -1.00
C VAL A 126 -1.48 -7.89 0.01
N ASP A 127 -1.70 -9.19 0.18
CA ASP A 127 -0.94 -10.06 1.08
C ASP A 127 -1.02 -11.51 0.58
N GLN A 128 -0.09 -12.36 1.01
CA GLN A 128 -0.10 -13.79 0.68
C GLN A 128 -1.29 -14.55 1.30
N ASP A 129 -1.80 -14.08 2.44
CA ASP A 129 -2.91 -14.71 3.17
C ASP A 129 -3.85 -13.63 3.75
N PRO A 130 -4.58 -12.88 2.90
CA PRO A 130 -5.47 -11.84 3.37
C PRO A 130 -6.74 -12.43 4.00
N ASP A 131 -7.27 -11.74 4.99
CA ASP A 131 -8.53 -12.12 5.63
C ASP A 131 -9.71 -11.76 4.72
N GLU A 132 -10.52 -12.76 4.34
CA GLU A 132 -11.76 -12.56 3.61
C GLU A 132 -12.85 -11.97 4.52
N GLY A 133 -13.45 -10.87 4.06
CA GLY A 133 -14.55 -10.20 4.72
C GLY A 133 -15.92 -10.66 4.22
N ALA A 134 -16.96 -9.89 4.57
CA ALA A 134 -18.28 -10.10 3.99
C ALA A 134 -18.34 -9.52 2.57
N ASP A 135 -19.05 -10.21 1.68
CA ASP A 135 -19.37 -9.68 0.35
C ASP A 135 -20.02 -8.29 0.45
N ALA A 136 -19.61 -7.41 -0.45
CA ALA A 136 -20.12 -6.06 -0.58
C ALA A 136 -20.79 -5.83 -1.95
N SER A 137 -21.60 -4.78 -2.03
CA SER A 137 -22.25 -4.34 -3.27
C SER A 137 -22.06 -2.83 -3.47
N PRO A 138 -20.81 -2.33 -3.57
CA PRO A 138 -20.57 -0.93 -3.83
C PRO A 138 -21.21 -0.50 -5.16
N SER A 139 -21.70 0.73 -5.20
CA SER A 139 -22.19 1.33 -6.45
C SER A 139 -21.05 1.33 -7.47
N ASN A 140 -21.32 0.93 -8.71
CA ASN A 140 -20.33 0.90 -9.78
C ASN A 140 -21.02 0.94 -11.15
N GLN A 141 -20.27 1.26 -12.20
CA GLN A 141 -20.75 1.27 -13.59
C GLN A 141 -20.31 0.03 -14.40
N LEU A 142 -19.64 -0.93 -13.75
CA LEU A 142 -19.11 -2.14 -14.38
C LEU A 142 -20.17 -3.24 -14.52
N GLY A 143 -21.31 -3.10 -13.86
CA GLY A 143 -22.39 -4.09 -13.86
C GLY A 143 -22.16 -5.25 -12.90
N ALA A 144 -21.09 -5.22 -12.10
CA ALA A 144 -20.83 -6.19 -11.04
C ALA A 144 -21.76 -5.92 -9.85
N SER A 145 -22.54 -6.93 -9.44
CA SER A 145 -23.47 -6.80 -8.30
C SER A 145 -22.83 -7.13 -6.96
N THR A 146 -21.76 -7.93 -6.98
CA THR A 146 -21.11 -8.48 -5.80
C THR A 146 -19.61 -8.34 -5.92
N TRP A 147 -18.99 -7.91 -4.83
CA TRP A 147 -17.56 -7.77 -4.66
C TRP A 147 -17.14 -8.50 -3.40
N GLN A 148 -16.15 -9.38 -3.51
CA GLN A 148 -15.52 -9.97 -2.33
C GLN A 148 -14.64 -8.91 -1.67
N THR A 149 -14.58 -8.90 -0.35
CA THR A 149 -13.78 -7.94 0.42
C THR A 149 -12.64 -8.63 1.12
N TRP A 150 -11.52 -7.91 1.25
CA TRP A 150 -10.29 -8.43 1.79
C TRP A 150 -9.61 -7.39 2.68
N SER A 151 -8.88 -7.86 3.68
CA SER A 151 -8.03 -7.03 4.50
C SER A 151 -6.75 -7.77 4.87
N ASP A 152 -5.67 -7.03 5.09
CA ASP A 152 -4.44 -7.59 5.64
C ASP A 152 -4.16 -7.07 7.07
N ALA A 153 -3.12 -7.62 7.70
CA ALA A 153 -2.66 -7.15 9.00
C ALA A 153 -1.90 -5.80 8.94
N GLY A 154 -1.50 -5.36 7.74
CA GLY A 154 -0.82 -4.10 7.46
C GLY A 154 -1.76 -2.89 7.44
N GLY A 155 -3.06 -3.12 7.29
CA GLY A 155 -4.10 -2.09 7.19
C GLY A 155 -4.59 -1.84 5.76
N ASP A 156 -4.13 -2.62 4.79
CA ASP A 156 -4.61 -2.54 3.41
C ASP A 156 -5.94 -3.27 3.27
N HIS A 157 -6.79 -2.73 2.41
CA HIS A 157 -8.09 -3.29 2.07
C HIS A 157 -8.17 -3.55 0.58
N ALA A 158 -8.99 -4.52 0.17
CA ALA A 158 -9.26 -4.75 -1.23
C ALA A 158 -10.69 -5.21 -1.52
N PHE A 159 -11.11 -4.97 -2.75
CA PHE A 159 -12.34 -5.43 -3.36
C PHE A 159 -12.01 -6.17 -4.64
N SER A 160 -12.50 -7.39 -4.80
CA SER A 160 -12.34 -8.15 -6.04
C SER A 160 -13.69 -8.54 -6.64
N THR A 161 -13.73 -8.59 -7.97
CA THR A 161 -14.87 -9.16 -8.70
C THR A 161 -14.40 -9.70 -10.05
N VAL A 162 -15.07 -10.74 -10.54
CA VAL A 162 -14.88 -11.23 -11.91
C VAL A 162 -16.00 -10.63 -12.77
N LEU A 163 -15.61 -9.98 -13.87
CA LEU A 163 -16.60 -9.38 -14.77
C LEU A 163 -17.36 -10.48 -15.53
N ASP A 164 -18.69 -10.48 -15.43
CA ASP A 164 -19.53 -11.52 -16.04
C ASP A 164 -19.95 -11.20 -17.48
N SER A 165 -19.75 -9.96 -17.93
CA SER A 165 -20.29 -9.50 -19.22
C SER A 165 -19.42 -8.45 -19.91
N GLY A 166 -19.71 -8.22 -21.19
CA GLY A 166 -18.96 -7.29 -22.02
C GLY A 166 -17.62 -7.87 -22.51
N PRO A 167 -16.78 -7.03 -23.15
CA PRO A 167 -15.53 -7.48 -23.75
C PRO A 167 -14.43 -7.81 -22.73
N LEU A 168 -14.67 -7.52 -21.45
CA LEU A 168 -13.78 -7.88 -20.34
C LEU A 168 -14.28 -9.09 -19.55
N ALA A 169 -15.30 -9.80 -20.05
CA ALA A 169 -15.87 -10.95 -19.35
C ALA A 169 -14.81 -12.02 -19.02
N GLY A 170 -14.83 -12.52 -17.80
CA GLY A 170 -13.86 -13.49 -17.26
C GLY A 170 -12.53 -12.87 -16.79
N GLN A 171 -12.38 -11.53 -16.81
CA GLN A 171 -11.26 -10.85 -16.16
C GLN A 171 -11.62 -10.45 -14.74
N THR A 172 -10.63 -10.53 -13.86
CA THR A 172 -10.70 -10.11 -12.47
C THR A 172 -10.33 -8.64 -12.37
N VAL A 173 -11.17 -7.87 -11.68
CA VAL A 173 -10.89 -6.51 -11.24
C VAL A 173 -10.57 -6.55 -9.76
N LEU A 174 -9.45 -5.97 -9.38
CA LEU A 174 -9.03 -5.78 -7.99
C LEU A 174 -8.83 -4.28 -7.75
N VAL A 175 -9.53 -3.73 -6.75
CA VAL A 175 -9.25 -2.40 -6.20
C VAL A 175 -8.69 -2.60 -4.80
N TYR A 176 -7.53 -2.01 -4.51
CA TYR A 176 -6.79 -2.29 -3.29
C TYR A 176 -6.01 -1.08 -2.78
N GLY A 177 -5.54 -1.13 -1.54
CA GLY A 177 -4.54 -0.21 -1.02
C GLY A 177 -4.78 0.20 0.43
N SER A 178 -3.96 1.13 0.89
CA SER A 178 -3.92 1.62 2.27
C SER A 178 -4.96 2.70 2.57
N ALA A 179 -5.63 3.23 1.53
CA ALA A 179 -6.68 4.22 1.71
C ALA A 179 -7.87 3.63 2.49
N PRO A 180 -8.59 4.46 3.27
CA PRO A 180 -9.82 4.05 3.93
C PRO A 180 -10.79 3.35 2.98
N VAL A 181 -11.52 2.36 3.48
CA VAL A 181 -12.52 1.61 2.69
C VAL A 181 -13.50 2.53 1.94
N SER A 182 -13.90 3.64 2.55
CA SER A 182 -14.78 4.64 1.91
C SER A 182 -14.18 5.29 0.65
N ASP A 183 -12.85 5.42 0.61
CA ASP A 183 -12.13 5.97 -0.53
C ASP A 183 -11.99 4.92 -1.63
N LEU A 184 -11.74 3.66 -1.28
CA LEU A 184 -11.82 2.53 -2.22
C LEU A 184 -13.21 2.42 -2.85
N GLU A 185 -14.28 2.54 -2.05
CA GLU A 185 -15.66 2.54 -2.54
C GLU A 185 -15.97 3.75 -3.43
N THR A 186 -15.46 4.93 -3.08
CA THR A 186 -15.57 6.13 -3.92
C THR A 186 -14.90 5.92 -5.27
N PHE A 187 -13.69 5.35 -5.27
CA PHE A 187 -12.93 5.04 -6.47
C PHE A 187 -13.64 3.97 -7.34
N LEU A 188 -14.12 2.89 -6.72
CA LEU A 188 -14.94 1.85 -7.34
C LEU A 188 -16.17 2.43 -8.04
N GLY A 189 -16.85 3.38 -7.39
CA GLY A 189 -18.02 4.06 -7.94
C GLY A 189 -17.75 4.86 -9.21
N LEU A 190 -16.50 5.25 -9.45
CA LEU A 190 -16.07 5.97 -10.65
C LEU A 190 -15.67 5.03 -11.79
N LEU A 191 -15.39 3.76 -11.50
CA LEU A 191 -14.87 2.85 -12.52
C LEU A 191 -15.87 2.61 -13.64
N THR A 192 -15.38 2.72 -14.86
CA THR A 192 -16.14 2.53 -16.09
C THR A 192 -15.31 1.80 -17.14
N THR A 193 -16.00 1.34 -18.18
CA THR A 193 -15.39 0.84 -19.41
C THR A 193 -15.84 1.63 -20.64
N ALA A 194 -16.54 2.75 -20.43
CA ALA A 194 -17.02 3.60 -21.51
C ALA A 194 -15.86 4.19 -22.32
N PRO A 195 -16.10 4.58 -23.59
CA PRO A 195 -15.12 5.30 -24.38
C PRO A 195 -14.63 6.56 -23.65
N ALA A 196 -13.31 6.69 -23.51
CA ALA A 196 -12.71 7.88 -22.95
C ALA A 196 -12.91 9.05 -23.91
N ALA A 197 -13.29 10.20 -23.37
CA ALA A 197 -13.33 11.43 -24.15
C ALA A 197 -11.88 11.80 -24.51
N GLY A 198 -11.47 11.47 -25.74
CA GLY A 198 -10.20 11.94 -26.25
C GLY A 198 -10.20 13.47 -26.26
N ASN A 199 -9.22 14.10 -25.62
CA ASN A 199 -8.95 15.50 -25.93
C ASN A 199 -8.56 15.57 -27.43
N PRO A 200 -9.23 16.44 -28.22
CA PRO A 200 -8.91 16.61 -29.64
C PRO A 200 -7.50 17.16 -29.87
#